data_AF-A0A914DAR0-F1
#
_entry.id   AF-A0A914DAR0-F1
#
_cell.length_a   1.000
_cell.length_b   1.000
_cell.length_c   1.000
_cell.angle_alpha   90.00
_cell.angle_beta   90.00
_cell.angle_gamma   90.00
#
_symmetry.space_group_name_H-M   'P 1'
#
loop_
_entity.id
_entity.type
_entity.pdbx_description
1 polymer ?
#
loop_
_entity_poly.entity_id
_entity_poly.type
_entity_poly.pdbx_seq_one_letter_code
_entity_poly.pdbx_strand_id
1 'polypeptide(L)'
;MNFILMQAGYPPVIIPVEQRSRYYTTLKEANEGDLRPFIRFVAEHADKALQYFLSATSVCDIKDCPNNADASELSQRIIPSDL
;
A
#
# COMPACT_ATOMS: atom_id res chain seq x y z
N MET A 1 10.24 5.29 3.69
CA MET A 1 9.69 4.57 2.53
C MET A 1 8.62 5.40 1.82
N ASN A 2 7.37 5.44 2.30
CA ASN A 2 6.25 6.09 1.60
C ASN A 2 6.49 7.55 1.25
N PHE A 3 7.09 8.33 2.14
CA PHE A 3 7.44 9.73 1.85
C PHE A 3 8.28 9.89 0.58
N ILE A 4 9.33 9.09 0.42
CA ILE A 4 10.22 9.13 -0.75
C ILE A 4 9.50 8.63 -2.00
N LEU A 5 8.67 7.59 -1.87
CA LEU A 5 7.85 7.08 -2.97
C LEU A 5 6.89 8.15 -3.49
N MET A 6 6.24 8.89 -2.58
CA MET A 6 5.32 9.97 -2.93
C MET A 6 6.06 11.16 -3.57
N GLN A 7 7.25 11.52 -3.08
CA GLN A 7 8.07 12.54 -3.74
C GLN A 7 8.47 12.14 -5.17
N ALA A 8 8.61 10.83 -5.44
CA ALA A 8 8.88 10.29 -6.76
C ALA A 8 7.61 10.06 -7.62
N GLY A 9 6.42 10.42 -7.14
CA GLY A 9 5.15 10.28 -7.87
C GLY A 9 4.51 8.89 -7.79
N TYR A 10 4.98 8.00 -6.92
CA TYR A 10 4.36 6.70 -6.68
C TYR A 10 3.25 6.80 -5.61
N PRO A 11 2.21 5.94 -5.69
CA PRO A 11 1.20 5.86 -4.65
C PRO A 11 1.80 5.38 -3.30
N PRO A 12 1.16 5.71 -2.16
CA PRO A 12 1.59 5.21 -0.86
C PRO A 12 1.46 3.69 -0.81
N VAL A 13 2.50 3.02 -0.30
CA VAL A 13 2.53 1.56 -0.21
C VAL A 13 2.06 1.11 1.17
N ILE A 14 1.13 0.14 1.18
CA ILE A 14 0.58 -0.47 2.38
C ILE A 14 1.11 -1.89 2.49
N ILE A 15 1.79 -2.18 3.61
CA ILE A 15 2.21 -3.53 3.94
C ILE A 15 1.19 -4.11 4.93
N PRO A 16 0.43 -5.14 4.53
CA PRO A 16 -0.61 -5.73 5.39
C PRO A 16 0.01 -6.45 6.59
N VAL A 17 -0.68 -6.44 7.74
CA VAL A 17 -0.19 -6.99 9.00
C VAL A 17 0.01 -8.51 8.94
N GLU A 18 -0.73 -9.19 8.06
CA GLU A 18 -0.60 -10.62 7.78
C GLU A 18 0.77 -10.96 7.19
N GLN A 19 1.40 -10.00 6.49
CA GLN A 19 2.75 -10.16 5.95
C GLN A 19 3.86 -9.73 6.90
N ARG A 20 3.54 -9.46 8.18
CA ARG A 20 4.52 -9.06 9.20
C ARG A 20 5.70 -10.03 9.29
N SER A 21 5.45 -11.34 9.23
CA SER A 21 6.53 -12.35 9.25
C SER A 21 7.52 -12.13 8.09
N ARG A 22 7.01 -12.05 6.85
CA ARG A 22 7.82 -11.84 5.65
C ARG A 22 8.56 -10.50 5.66
N TYR A 23 7.94 -9.45 6.18
CA TYR A 23 8.58 -8.15 6.37
C TYR A 23 9.83 -8.26 7.25
N TYR A 24 9.71 -8.90 8.43
CA TYR A 24 10.87 -9.06 9.32
C TYR A 24 11.92 -10.03 8.78
N THR A 25 11.52 -11.09 8.07
CA THR A 25 12.48 -12.01 7.43
C THR A 25 13.34 -11.26 6.41
N THR A 26 12.72 -10.52 5.50
CA THR A 26 13.47 -9.76 4.48
C THR A 26 14.30 -8.62 5.09
N LEU A 27 13.86 -8.02 6.19
CA LEU A 27 14.62 -7.03 6.94
C LEU A 27 15.83 -7.65 7.66
N LYS A 28 15.69 -8.87 8.17
CA LYS A 28 16.79 -9.61 8.79
C LYS A 28 17.87 -9.93 7.76
N GLU A 29 17.49 -10.46 6.59
CA GLU A 29 18.41 -10.73 5.48
C GLU A 29 19.13 -9.45 5.01
N ALA A 30 18.41 -8.32 4.98
CA ALA A 30 19.00 -7.01 4.72
C ALA A 30 20.06 -6.60 5.75
N ASN A 31 19.80 -6.85 7.04
CA ASN A 31 20.76 -6.57 8.11
C ASN A 31 22.00 -7.49 8.04
N GLU A 32 21.84 -8.69 7.49
CA GLU A 32 22.93 -9.64 7.21
C GLU A 32 23.74 -9.25 5.94
N GLY A 33 23.26 -8.27 5.18
CA GLY A 33 23.98 -7.64 4.06
C GLY A 33 23.30 -7.80 2.69
N ASP A 34 22.22 -8.58 2.57
CA ASP A 34 21.48 -8.70 1.31
C ASP A 34 20.17 -7.91 1.32
N LEU A 35 20.20 -6.72 0.71
CA LEU A 35 19.04 -5.84 0.60
C LEU A 35 18.03 -6.26 -0.47
N ARG A 36 18.41 -7.12 -1.42
CA ARG A 36 17.58 -7.46 -2.59
C ARG A 36 16.23 -8.08 -2.22
N PRO A 37 16.13 -8.99 -1.21
CA PRO A 37 14.86 -9.53 -0.74
C PRO A 37 13.90 -8.44 -0.25
N PHE A 38 14.42 -7.47 0.53
CA PHE A 38 13.62 -6.36 1.05
C PHE A 38 13.14 -5.42 -0.06
N ILE A 39 14.02 -5.05 -1.00
CA ILE A 39 13.65 -4.19 -2.14
C ILE A 39 12.55 -4.85 -2.97
N ARG A 40 12.69 -6.14 -3.28
CA ARG A 40 11.68 -6.90 -4.03
C ARG A 40 10.36 -7.00 -3.28
N PHE A 41 10.41 -7.22 -1.97
CA PHE A 41 9.20 -7.21 -1.13
C PHE A 41 8.44 -5.87 -1.21
N VAL A 42 9.16 -4.74 -1.12
CA VAL A 42 8.55 -3.41 -1.26
C VAL A 42 8.02 -3.20 -2.67
N ALA A 43 8.77 -3.60 -3.71
CA ALA A 43 8.37 -3.47 -5.10
C ALA A 43 7.07 -4.25 -5.41
N GLU A 44 6.92 -5.46 -4.88
CA GLU A 44 5.68 -6.25 -5.03
C GLU A 44 4.46 -5.53 -4.44
N HIS A 45 4.63 -4.84 -3.31
CA HIS A 45 3.53 -4.09 -2.69
C HIS A 45 3.27 -2.76 -3.40
N ALA A 46 4.32 -2.12 -3.92
CA ALA A 46 4.19 -0.93 -4.75
C ALA A 46 3.43 -1.21 -6.05
N ASP A 47 3.73 -2.32 -6.72
CA ASP A 47 3.03 -2.78 -7.92
C ASP A 47 1.54 -3.05 -7.64
N LYS A 48 1.23 -3.78 -6.56
CA LYS A 48 -0.17 -4.01 -6.12
C LYS A 48 -0.91 -2.71 -5.81
N ALA A 49 -0.26 -1.79 -5.11
CA ALA A 49 -0.85 -0.49 -4.82
C ALA A 49 -1.16 0.27 -6.12
N LEU A 50 -0.21 0.33 -7.04
CA LEU A 50 -0.41 0.97 -8.34
C LEU A 50 -1.55 0.34 -9.13
N GLN A 51 -1.59 -1.00 -9.23
CA GLN A 51 -2.67 -1.72 -9.91
C GLN A 51 -4.03 -1.44 -9.27
N TYR A 52 -4.11 -1.36 -7.94
CA TYR A 52 -5.33 -0.99 -7.24
C TYR A 52 -5.81 0.43 -7.58
N PHE A 53 -4.91 1.40 -7.65
CA PHE A 53 -5.29 2.77 -8.03
C PHE A 53 -5.71 2.88 -9.51
N LEU A 54 -5.06 2.14 -10.40
CA LEU A 54 -5.43 2.09 -11.83
C LEU A 54 -6.79 1.40 -12.04
N SER A 55 -7.05 0.31 -11.32
CA SER A 55 -8.34 -0.37 -11.39
C SER A 55 -9.46 0.49 -10.80
N ALA A 56 -9.22 1.19 -9.69
CA ALA A 56 -10.19 2.11 -9.10
C ALA A 56 -10.53 3.29 -10.03
N THR A 57 -9.55 3.83 -10.76
CA THR A 57 -9.76 4.96 -11.68
C THR A 57 -10.42 4.57 -13.00
N SER A 58 -10.22 3.34 -13.49
CA SER A 58 -10.86 2.85 -14.72
C SER A 58 -12.34 2.49 -14.57
N VAL A 59 -12.84 2.31 -13.33
CA VAL A 59 -14.25 2.00 -13.06
C VAL A 59 -15.10 3.28 -12.94
N CYS A 60 -14.47 4.45 -12.80
CA CYS A 60 -15.17 5.74 -12.81
C CYS A 60 -15.33 6.28 -14.24
N ASP A 61 -16.09 5.58 -15.08
CA ASP A 61 -16.71 6.27 -16.21
C ASP A 61 -17.68 7.31 -15.63
N ILE A 62 -17.43 8.59 -15.93
CA ILE A 62 -18.15 9.79 -15.42
C ILE A 62 -19.68 9.72 -15.64
N LYS A 63 -20.17 8.71 -16.34
CA LYS A 63 -21.59 8.50 -16.65
C LYS A 63 -22.38 7.79 -15.55
N ASP A 64 -21.75 7.14 -14.57
CA ASP A 64 -22.44 6.30 -13.58
C ASP A 64 -22.09 6.61 -12.10
N CYS A 65 -21.89 7.88 -11.74
CA CYS A 65 -21.87 8.25 -10.30
C CYS A 65 -23.28 8.61 -9.82
N PRO A 66 -23.93 7.79 -8.95
CA PRO A 66 -25.06 8.27 -8.18
C PRO A 66 -24.57 9.31 -7.18
N ASN A 67 -25.22 10.47 -7.15
CA ASN A 67 -24.94 11.51 -6.18
C ASN A 67 -25.21 10.96 -4.77
N ASN A 68 -24.18 11.06 -3.91
CA ASN A 68 -24.17 10.93 -2.45
C ASN A 68 -23.97 9.54 -1.81
N ALA A 69 -23.27 9.59 -0.66
CA ALA A 69 -22.83 8.53 0.25
C ALA A 69 -21.62 7.71 -0.28
N ASP A 70 -20.50 7.50 0.42
CA ASP A 70 -20.16 7.62 1.84
C ASP A 70 -18.62 7.55 1.97
N ALA A 71 -17.95 8.70 1.88
CA ALA A 71 -16.49 8.79 2.06
C ALA A 71 -16.04 8.68 3.54
N SER A 72 -16.77 7.96 4.39
CA SER A 72 -16.44 7.78 5.81
C SER A 72 -15.92 6.40 6.19
N GLU A 73 -16.12 5.35 5.38
CA GLU A 73 -15.73 3.98 5.77
C GLU A 73 -14.23 3.67 5.58
N LEU A 74 -13.53 4.36 4.66
CA LEU A 74 -12.11 4.08 4.42
C LEU A 74 -11.16 4.70 5.46
N SER A 75 -11.65 5.59 6.33
CA SER A 75 -10.89 6.17 7.45
C SER A 75 -10.86 5.25 8.68
N GLN A 76 -11.82 4.32 8.81
CA GLN A 76 -11.99 3.51 10.04
C GLN A 76 -11.11 2.25 10.11
N ARG A 77 -10.26 1.97 9.12
CA ARG A 77 -9.31 0.84 9.18
C ARG A 77 -7.87 1.25 9.45
N ILE A 78 -7.63 2.52 9.77
CA ILE A 78 -6.31 3.05 10.09
C ILE A 78 -6.34 3.38 11.58
N ILE A 79 -5.57 2.62 12.37
CA ILE A 79 -5.44 2.59 13.84
C ILE A 79 -6.43 1.63 14.55
N PRO A 80 -5.97 0.47 15.07
CA PRO A 80 -6.71 -0.22 16.12
C PRO A 80 -6.74 0.67 17.37
N SER A 81 -7.94 1.08 17.77
CA SER A 81 -8.23 1.74 19.04
C SER A 81 -8.10 0.74 20.18
N ASP A 82 -6.88 0.50 20.66
CA ASP A 82 -6.64 -0.10 21.97
C ASP A 82 -5.39 0.53 22.59
N LEU A 83 -5.62 1.63 23.32
CA LEU A 83 -4.95 1.95 24.58
C LEU A 83 -6.01 2.45 25.57
#